data_AF-A0A4R1BA63-F1
#
_entry.id   AF-A0A4R1BA63-F1
#
_cell.length_a   1.000
_cell.length_b   1.000
_cell.length_c   1.000
_cell.angle_alpha   90.00
_cell.angle_beta   90.00
_cell.angle_gamma   90.00
#
_symmetry.space_group_name_H-M   'P 1'
#
loop_
_entity.id
_entity.type
_entity.pdbx_description
1 polymer ?
#
loop_
_entity_poly.entity_id
_entity_poly.type
_entity_poly.pdbx_seq_one_letter_code
_entity_poly.pdbx_strand_id
1 'polypeptide(L)'
;MSQRTNGLVALVALLQAGCASQGALTEQSQSLQGRLDRLEQAVRTSDERSQARYAALERELAGLQASVHGLDARAVQTEAALTELRAGSAASDQASGQVRDQIGAAAAANARRLTELSARLDNATAQSAAGRSGLAARLDQLEAARGASGEQNQRLAGLERRVDELAGAVRDAEAQARQEQIRLNGKEAFTVVLTEDRTLYPINSPELGRQDVGKLDDLVARLGQLGQDYHLEIQGHTDNIGTEDYNYELGKARADVVKRYLHERKAIPLSQMSVISFGAATPVDAHRNRRILIRVLVLK
;
A
#
# COMPACT_ATOMS: atom_id res chain seq x y z
N MET A 1 100.59 148.51 66.39
CA MET A 1 99.42 148.13 67.23
C MET A 1 98.39 147.47 66.31
N SER A 2 98.60 146.23 65.86
CA SER A 2 98.37 144.94 66.57
C SER A 2 96.92 144.42 66.62
N GLN A 3 96.05 144.82 65.69
CA GLN A 3 94.77 144.11 65.43
C GLN A 3 94.44 143.93 63.93
N ARG A 4 95.31 144.38 63.00
CA ARG A 4 95.11 144.32 61.54
C ARG A 4 95.43 142.98 60.86
N THR A 5 95.84 141.94 61.58
CA THR A 5 96.28 140.66 60.97
C THR A 5 95.46 139.42 61.37
N ASN A 6 94.78 139.41 62.52
CA ASN A 6 94.00 138.24 62.96
C ASN A 6 92.60 138.12 62.33
N GLY A 7 91.95 139.24 61.98
CA GLY A 7 90.61 139.20 61.37
C GLY A 7 90.60 138.68 59.92
N LEU A 8 91.63 139.00 59.14
CA LEU A 8 91.73 138.57 57.74
C LEU A 8 92.10 137.07 57.64
N VAL A 9 92.97 136.58 58.53
CA VAL A 9 93.34 135.16 58.61
C VAL A 9 92.14 134.31 59.09
N ALA A 10 91.35 134.80 60.04
CA ALA A 10 90.11 134.13 60.47
C ALA A 10 89.05 134.11 59.36
N LEU A 11 88.89 135.20 58.60
CA LEU A 11 87.94 135.27 57.48
C LEU A 11 88.34 134.34 56.32
N VAL A 12 89.63 134.28 55.99
CA VAL A 12 90.16 133.38 54.96
C VAL A 12 90.08 131.92 55.40
N ALA A 13 90.31 131.60 56.68
CA ALA A 13 90.13 130.25 57.21
C ALA A 13 88.65 129.81 57.22
N LEU A 14 87.72 130.71 57.53
CA LEU A 14 86.27 130.47 57.44
C LEU A 14 85.79 130.31 55.99
N LEU A 15 86.34 131.09 55.05
CA LEU A 15 86.08 130.95 53.61
C LEU A 15 86.68 129.64 53.05
N GLN A 16 87.89 129.25 53.46
CA GLN A 16 88.50 127.98 53.06
C GLN A 16 87.80 126.78 53.69
N ALA A 17 87.35 126.85 54.95
CA ALA A 17 86.53 125.82 55.58
C ALA A 17 85.11 125.74 54.97
N GLY A 18 84.54 126.88 54.55
CA GLY A 18 83.30 126.97 53.79
C GLY A 18 83.41 126.35 52.39
N CYS A 19 84.53 126.57 51.68
CA CYS A 19 84.79 125.94 50.39
C CYS A 19 85.12 124.45 50.51
N ALA A 20 85.86 124.03 51.55
CA ALA A 20 86.14 122.62 51.81
C ALA A 20 84.87 121.84 52.20
N SER A 21 83.96 122.45 52.98
CA SER A 21 82.65 121.86 53.30
C SER A 21 81.70 121.84 52.10
N GLN A 22 81.71 122.86 51.23
CA GLN A 22 80.98 122.83 49.96
C GLN A 22 81.51 121.74 49.00
N GLY A 23 82.83 121.59 48.88
CA GLY A 23 83.44 120.53 48.06
C GLY A 23 83.05 119.13 48.54
N ALA A 24 83.14 118.88 49.85
CA ALA A 24 82.73 117.61 50.45
C ALA A 24 81.22 117.32 50.28
N LEU A 25 80.36 118.33 50.41
CA LEU A 25 78.92 118.21 50.13
C LEU A 25 78.63 117.91 48.65
N THR A 26 79.43 118.45 47.73
CA THR A 26 79.27 118.23 46.29
C THR A 26 79.69 116.80 45.90
N GLU A 27 80.80 116.30 46.44
CA GLU A 27 81.23 114.91 46.26
C GLU A 27 80.24 113.91 46.88
N GLN A 28 79.69 114.23 48.06
CA GLN A 28 78.67 113.42 48.70
C GLN A 28 77.38 113.40 47.87
N SER A 29 76.97 114.53 47.30
CA SER A 29 75.82 114.63 46.39
C SER A 29 76.03 113.83 45.10
N GLN A 30 77.20 113.92 44.47
CA GLN A 30 77.54 113.13 43.27
C GLN A 30 77.61 111.63 43.56
N SER A 31 78.15 111.24 44.72
CA SER A 31 78.16 109.83 45.17
C SER A 31 76.75 109.29 45.42
N LEU A 32 75.87 110.10 46.03
CA LEU A 32 74.46 109.76 46.22
C LEU A 32 73.72 109.67 44.88
N GLN A 33 73.98 110.57 43.93
CA GLN A 33 73.42 110.53 42.58
C GLN A 33 73.86 109.26 41.84
N GLY A 34 75.15 108.92 41.87
CA GLY A 34 75.66 107.69 41.26
C GLY A 34 75.14 106.41 41.93
N ARG A 35 74.80 106.46 43.22
CA ARG A 35 74.09 105.36 43.90
C ARG A 35 72.62 105.29 43.48
N LEU A 36 71.96 106.42 43.29
CA LEU A 36 70.59 106.51 42.79
C LEU A 36 70.50 105.91 41.37
N ASP A 37 71.36 106.30 40.45
CA ASP A 37 71.37 105.80 39.07
C ASP A 37 71.59 104.28 39.02
N ARG A 38 72.49 103.74 39.85
CA ARG A 38 72.72 102.30 39.97
C ARG A 38 71.49 101.58 40.55
N LEU A 39 70.83 102.18 41.54
CA LEU A 39 69.60 101.62 42.12
C LEU A 39 68.45 101.66 41.10
N GLU A 40 68.28 102.74 40.36
CA GLU A 40 67.29 102.84 39.28
C GLU A 40 67.54 101.81 38.18
N GLN A 41 68.79 101.62 37.76
CA GLN A 41 69.15 100.60 36.78
C GLN A 41 68.93 99.18 37.32
N ALA A 42 69.26 98.92 38.59
CA ALA A 42 68.98 97.64 39.24
C ALA A 42 67.48 97.35 39.33
N VAL A 43 66.66 98.37 39.62
CA VAL A 43 65.20 98.24 39.64
C VAL A 43 64.66 97.96 38.24
N ARG A 44 65.08 98.71 37.21
CA ARG A 44 64.66 98.47 35.82
C ARG A 44 65.01 97.06 35.34
N THR A 45 66.25 96.63 35.56
CA THR A 45 66.68 95.28 35.17
C THR A 45 65.96 94.19 35.97
N SER A 46 65.61 94.43 37.24
CA SER A 46 64.78 93.53 38.03
C SER A 46 63.33 93.48 37.54
N ASP A 47 62.78 94.60 37.09
CA ASP A 47 61.44 94.69 36.52
C ASP A 47 61.37 93.96 35.17
N GLU A 48 62.31 94.21 34.26
CA GLU A 48 62.44 93.50 32.98
C GLU A 48 62.58 91.98 33.19
N ARG A 49 63.40 91.55 34.16
CA ARG A 49 63.51 90.12 34.52
C ARG A 49 62.20 89.56 35.06
N SER A 50 61.49 90.31 35.89
CA SER A 50 60.19 89.89 36.43
C SER A 50 59.17 89.76 35.32
N GLN A 51 59.04 90.76 34.44
CA GLN A 51 58.14 90.74 33.28
C GLN A 51 58.44 89.58 32.34
N ALA A 52 59.71 89.33 32.01
CA ALA A 52 60.11 88.19 31.19
C ALA A 52 59.74 86.85 31.84
N ARG A 53 59.87 86.75 33.18
CA ARG A 53 59.50 85.56 33.94
C ARG A 53 57.98 85.34 33.98
N TYR A 54 57.19 86.40 34.14
CA TYR A 54 55.73 86.35 34.05
C TYR A 54 55.28 85.92 32.64
N ALA A 55 55.83 86.53 31.58
CA ALA A 55 55.50 86.17 30.21
C ALA A 55 55.93 84.72 29.83
N ALA A 56 56.96 84.17 30.47
CA ALA A 56 57.32 82.76 30.33
C ALA A 56 56.32 81.85 31.05
N LEU A 57 55.93 82.18 32.29
CA LEU A 57 54.93 81.46 33.06
C LEU A 57 53.54 81.49 32.38
N GLU A 58 53.13 82.61 31.79
CA GLU A 58 51.88 82.71 31.04
C GLU A 58 51.87 81.80 29.82
N ARG A 59 53.00 81.70 29.09
CA ARG A 59 53.15 80.76 27.96
C ARG A 59 53.11 79.31 28.43
N GLU A 60 53.74 78.98 29.55
CA GLU A 60 53.70 77.65 30.13
C GLU A 60 52.28 77.28 30.59
N LEU A 61 51.58 78.21 31.25
CA LEU A 61 50.20 78.03 31.68
C LEU A 61 49.25 77.83 30.48
N ALA A 62 49.42 78.59 29.40
CA ALA A 62 48.66 78.40 28.17
C ALA A 62 48.95 77.01 27.53
N GLY A 63 50.21 76.56 27.53
CA GLY A 63 50.58 75.23 27.04
C GLY A 63 49.98 74.09 27.88
N LEU A 64 49.97 74.26 29.21
CA LEU A 64 49.34 73.31 30.13
C LEU A 64 47.82 73.29 29.95
N GLN A 65 47.16 74.44 29.81
CA GLN A 65 45.73 74.54 29.53
C GLN A 65 45.36 73.83 28.20
N ALA A 66 46.13 74.05 27.14
CA ALA A 66 45.92 73.35 25.88
C ALA A 66 46.10 71.83 26.01
N SER A 67 47.06 71.39 26.83
CA SER A 67 47.28 69.97 27.12
C SER A 67 46.12 69.35 27.90
N VAL A 68 45.58 70.06 28.91
CA VAL A 68 44.39 69.63 29.67
C VAL A 68 43.19 69.50 28.75
N HIS A 69 42.91 70.50 27.92
CA HIS A 69 41.83 70.43 26.93
C HIS A 69 42.01 69.28 25.94
N GLY A 70 43.24 69.00 25.50
CA GLY A 70 43.54 67.85 24.66
C GLY A 70 43.29 66.50 25.35
N LEU A 71 43.59 66.40 26.65
CA LEU A 71 43.30 65.22 27.45
C LEU A 71 41.80 65.03 27.68
N ASP A 72 41.06 66.11 27.97
CA ASP A 72 39.59 66.06 28.12
C ASP A 72 38.92 65.59 26.82
N ALA A 73 39.34 66.11 25.68
CA ALA A 73 38.82 65.68 24.38
C ALA A 73 39.09 64.18 24.12
N ARG A 74 40.28 63.68 24.48
CA ARG A 74 40.61 62.25 24.39
C ARG A 74 39.78 61.42 25.36
N ALA A 75 39.56 61.90 26.58
CA ALA A 75 38.73 61.20 27.57
C ALA A 75 37.29 61.02 27.05
N VAL A 76 36.68 62.09 26.52
CA VAL A 76 35.35 62.04 25.90
C VAL A 76 35.32 61.06 24.72
N GLN A 77 36.33 61.08 23.84
CA GLN A 77 36.42 60.14 22.72
C GLN A 77 36.54 58.68 23.20
N THR A 78 37.33 58.42 24.24
CA THR A 78 37.46 57.06 24.80
C THR A 78 36.19 56.58 25.47
N GLU A 79 35.45 57.46 26.16
CA GLU A 79 34.18 57.10 26.78
C GLU A 79 33.09 56.79 25.74
N ALA A 80 33.07 57.54 24.64
CA ALA A 80 32.21 57.24 23.49
C ALA A 80 32.54 55.87 22.88
N ALA A 81 33.82 55.59 22.60
CA ALA A 81 34.26 54.30 22.07
C ALA A 81 33.96 53.12 23.01
N LEU A 82 34.12 53.30 24.33
CA LEU A 82 33.75 52.30 25.33
C LEU A 82 32.23 52.03 25.34
N THR A 83 31.43 53.07 25.15
CA THR A 83 29.97 52.93 25.07
C THR A 83 29.54 52.14 23.84
N GLU A 84 30.15 52.41 22.68
CA GLU A 84 29.91 51.64 21.46
C GLU A 84 30.35 50.18 21.61
N LEU A 85 31.53 49.92 22.17
CA LEU A 85 32.01 48.55 22.42
C LEU A 85 31.08 47.78 23.37
N ARG A 86 30.59 48.42 24.44
CA ARG A 86 29.62 47.80 25.37
C ARG A 86 28.29 47.48 24.69
N ALA A 87 27.82 48.37 23.82
CA ALA A 87 26.62 48.12 23.02
C ALA A 87 26.83 46.94 22.05
N GLY A 88 28.00 46.90 21.39
CA GLY A 88 28.38 45.80 20.49
C GLY A 88 28.51 44.45 21.21
N SER A 89 29.12 44.42 22.40
CA SER A 89 29.23 43.19 23.19
C SER A 89 27.86 42.69 23.65
N ALA A 90 26.99 43.60 24.13
CA ALA A 90 25.63 43.24 24.52
C ALA A 90 24.80 42.68 23.34
N ALA A 91 24.93 43.27 22.14
CA ALA A 91 24.29 42.75 20.94
C ALA A 91 24.83 41.36 20.54
N SER A 92 26.15 41.15 20.65
CA SER A 92 26.78 39.85 20.39
C SER A 92 26.34 38.77 21.38
N ASP A 93 26.23 39.12 22.66
CA ASP A 93 25.74 38.21 23.71
C ASP A 93 24.27 37.84 23.47
N GLN A 94 23.45 38.82 23.08
CA GLN A 94 22.05 38.58 22.71
C GLN A 94 21.94 37.66 21.49
N ALA A 95 22.71 37.92 20.42
CA ALA A 95 22.73 37.07 19.23
C ALA A 95 23.19 35.64 19.56
N SER A 96 24.22 35.49 20.40
CA SER A 96 24.71 34.19 20.86
C SER A 96 23.66 33.44 21.70
N GLY A 97 22.91 34.16 22.53
CA GLY A 97 21.76 33.62 23.27
C GLY A 97 20.66 33.11 22.33
N GLN A 98 20.27 33.92 21.34
CA GLN A 98 19.28 33.53 20.34
C GLN A 98 19.70 32.28 19.55
N VAL A 99 20.95 32.20 19.12
CA VAL A 99 21.48 31.02 18.42
C VAL A 99 21.45 29.78 19.33
N ARG A 100 21.81 29.93 20.61
CA ARG A 100 21.76 28.82 21.58
C ARG A 100 20.33 28.32 21.77
N ASP A 101 19.36 29.22 21.87
CA ASP A 101 17.94 28.88 22.01
C ASP A 101 17.40 28.18 20.75
N GLN A 102 17.76 28.67 19.56
CA GLN A 102 17.41 28.04 18.29
C GLN A 102 17.98 26.62 18.17
N ILE A 103 19.25 26.42 18.55
CA ILE A 103 19.89 25.10 18.58
C ILE A 103 19.17 24.18 19.58
N GLY A 104 18.84 24.68 20.77
CA GLY A 104 18.10 23.93 21.78
C GLY A 104 16.71 23.49 21.29
N ALA A 105 15.98 24.40 20.67
CA ALA A 105 14.66 24.12 20.09
C ALA A 105 14.75 23.10 18.93
N ALA A 106 15.74 23.25 18.04
CA ALA A 106 15.97 22.33 16.93
C ALA A 106 16.37 20.93 17.43
N ALA A 107 17.23 20.83 18.45
CA ALA A 107 17.62 19.58 19.07
C ALA A 107 16.42 18.87 19.71
N ALA A 108 15.57 19.60 20.44
CA ALA A 108 14.35 19.05 21.02
C ALA A 108 13.35 18.56 19.95
N ALA A 109 13.18 19.33 18.87
CA ALA A 109 12.33 18.93 17.74
C ALA A 109 12.86 17.66 17.05
N ASN A 110 14.17 17.57 16.85
CA ASN A 110 14.81 16.39 16.27
C ASN A 110 14.70 15.16 17.19
N ALA A 111 14.86 15.32 18.50
CA ALA A 111 14.65 14.24 19.47
C ALA A 111 13.22 13.68 19.37
N ARG A 112 12.20 14.55 19.32
CA ARG A 112 10.79 14.12 19.13
C ARG A 112 10.59 13.39 17.80
N ARG A 113 11.18 13.88 16.71
CA ARG A 113 11.12 13.22 15.39
C ARG A 113 11.78 11.83 15.42
N LEU A 114 12.91 11.68 16.10
CA LEU A 114 13.59 10.38 16.24
C LEU A 114 12.74 9.39 17.03
N THR A 115 12.11 9.81 18.13
CA THR A 115 11.20 8.96 18.90
C THR A 115 10.01 8.51 18.06
N GLU A 116 9.38 9.43 17.33
CA GLU A 116 8.25 9.13 16.44
C GLU A 116 8.67 8.16 15.32
N LEU A 117 9.82 8.38 14.69
CA LEU A 117 10.34 7.50 13.64
C LEU A 117 10.66 6.10 14.16
N SER A 118 11.23 6.00 15.38
CA SER A 118 11.45 4.72 16.03
C SER A 118 10.14 3.98 16.27
N ALA A 119 9.12 4.64 16.82
CA ALA A 119 7.81 4.04 17.05
C ALA A 119 7.13 3.57 15.75
N ARG A 120 7.28 4.34 14.65
CA ARG A 120 6.79 3.94 13.32
C ARG A 120 7.52 2.71 12.79
N LEU A 121 8.84 2.62 12.99
CA LEU A 121 9.63 1.47 12.58
C LEU A 121 9.21 0.21 13.36
N ASP A 122 9.01 0.32 14.67
CA ASP A 122 8.55 -0.78 15.51
C ASP A 122 7.17 -1.27 15.06
N ASN A 123 6.23 -0.35 14.78
CA ASN A 123 4.92 -0.72 14.26
C ASN A 123 5.00 -1.39 12.88
N ALA A 124 5.79 -0.84 11.95
CA ALA A 124 5.97 -1.41 10.62
C ALA A 124 6.59 -2.82 10.66
N THR A 125 7.55 -3.05 11.57
CA THR A 125 8.16 -4.37 11.74
C THR A 125 7.18 -5.37 12.36
N ALA A 126 6.37 -4.95 13.33
CA ALA A 126 5.30 -5.77 13.91
C ALA A 126 4.23 -6.14 12.88
N GLN A 127 3.78 -5.18 12.06
CA GLN A 127 2.84 -5.43 10.97
C GLN A 127 3.41 -6.40 9.93
N SER A 128 4.69 -6.25 9.58
CA SER A 128 5.36 -7.17 8.64
C SER A 128 5.50 -8.58 9.21
N ALA A 129 5.77 -8.72 10.51
CA ALA A 129 5.79 -10.02 11.19
C ALA A 129 4.39 -10.67 11.23
N ALA A 130 3.36 -9.91 11.58
CA ALA A 130 1.97 -10.37 11.57
C ALA A 130 1.53 -10.78 10.16
N GLY A 131 1.88 -9.99 9.13
CA GLY A 131 1.62 -10.30 7.73
C GLY A 131 2.28 -11.61 7.28
N ARG A 132 3.56 -11.82 7.62
CA ARG A 132 4.26 -13.08 7.32
C ARG A 132 3.62 -14.29 8.01
N SER A 133 3.26 -14.16 9.29
CA SER A 133 2.56 -15.21 10.03
C SER A 133 1.19 -15.53 9.43
N GLY A 134 0.42 -14.51 9.08
CA GLY A 134 -0.87 -14.67 8.42
C GLY A 134 -0.75 -15.33 7.03
N LEU A 135 0.31 -15.01 6.28
CA LEU A 135 0.56 -15.64 4.98
C LEU A 135 0.97 -17.11 5.14
N ALA A 136 1.81 -17.44 6.13
CA ALA A 136 2.19 -18.81 6.45
C ALA A 136 0.95 -19.65 6.82
N ALA A 137 0.08 -19.13 7.69
CA ALA A 137 -1.17 -19.82 8.05
C ALA A 137 -2.09 -20.05 6.84
N ARG A 138 -2.13 -19.11 5.89
CA ARG A 138 -2.90 -19.28 4.63
C ARG A 138 -2.28 -20.35 3.73
N LEU A 139 -0.95 -20.46 3.68
CA LEU A 139 -0.28 -21.51 2.93
C LEU A 139 -0.59 -22.89 3.52
N ASP A 140 -0.52 -23.04 4.84
CA ASP A 140 -0.88 -24.29 5.52
C ASP A 140 -2.33 -24.70 5.22
N GLN A 141 -3.26 -23.72 5.23
CA GLN A 141 -4.66 -23.96 4.85
C GLN A 141 -4.83 -24.39 3.40
N LEU A 142 -4.08 -23.80 2.46
CA LEU A 142 -4.11 -24.17 1.05
C LEU A 142 -3.53 -25.57 0.81
N GLU A 143 -2.46 -25.93 1.51
CA GLU A 143 -1.87 -27.26 1.43
C GLU A 143 -2.83 -28.31 1.98
N ALA A 144 -3.47 -28.05 3.12
CA ALA A 144 -4.50 -28.92 3.69
C ALA A 144 -5.72 -29.06 2.76
N ALA A 145 -6.20 -27.95 2.17
CA ALA A 145 -7.31 -27.98 1.21
C ALA A 145 -6.96 -28.78 -0.04
N ARG A 146 -5.73 -28.62 -0.56
CA ARG A 146 -5.23 -29.40 -1.70
C ARG A 146 -5.15 -30.90 -1.37
N GLY A 147 -4.72 -31.25 -0.17
CA GLY A 147 -4.74 -32.63 0.32
C GLY A 147 -6.15 -33.22 0.35
N ALA A 148 -7.11 -32.48 0.92
CA ALA A 148 -8.51 -32.89 1.00
C ALA A 148 -9.15 -33.08 -0.40
N SER A 149 -8.88 -32.18 -1.35
CA SER A 149 -9.32 -32.36 -2.74
C SER A 149 -8.69 -33.58 -3.41
N GLY A 150 -7.43 -33.88 -3.09
CA GLY A 150 -6.77 -35.11 -3.54
C GLY A 150 -7.48 -36.38 -3.05
N GLU A 151 -7.85 -36.43 -1.76
CA GLU A 151 -8.63 -37.54 -1.20
C GLU A 151 -10.02 -37.66 -1.83
N GLN A 152 -10.71 -36.52 -2.05
CA GLN A 152 -12.01 -36.51 -2.72
C GLN A 152 -11.93 -37.08 -4.13
N ASN A 153 -10.91 -36.72 -4.91
CA ASN A 153 -10.70 -37.27 -6.25
C ASN A 153 -10.43 -38.77 -6.22
N GLN A 154 -9.66 -39.27 -5.25
CA GLN A 154 -9.45 -40.71 -5.09
C GLN A 154 -10.74 -41.46 -4.74
N ARG A 155 -11.59 -40.87 -3.87
CA ARG A 155 -12.90 -41.42 -3.54
C ARG A 155 -13.82 -41.44 -4.77
N LEU A 156 -13.83 -40.37 -5.57
CA LEU A 156 -14.62 -40.27 -6.79
C LEU A 156 -14.18 -41.35 -7.81
N ALA A 157 -12.88 -41.49 -8.06
CA ALA A 157 -12.35 -42.55 -8.92
C ALA A 157 -12.67 -43.96 -8.40
N GLY A 158 -12.77 -44.14 -7.07
CA GLY A 158 -13.25 -45.38 -6.46
C GLY A 158 -14.73 -45.64 -6.70
N LEU A 159 -15.56 -44.59 -6.61
CA LEU A 159 -17.01 -44.68 -6.89
C LEU A 159 -17.27 -44.95 -8.37
N GLU A 160 -16.55 -44.28 -9.27
CA GLU A 160 -16.65 -44.52 -10.72
C GLU A 160 -16.39 -45.99 -11.07
N ARG A 161 -15.32 -46.59 -10.54
CA ARG A 161 -15.05 -48.03 -10.72
C ARG A 161 -16.18 -48.92 -10.21
N ARG A 162 -16.75 -48.60 -9.05
CA ARG A 162 -17.88 -49.36 -8.49
C ARG A 162 -19.14 -49.24 -9.34
N VAL A 163 -19.38 -48.07 -9.95
CA VAL A 163 -20.48 -47.85 -10.89
C VAL A 163 -20.26 -48.68 -12.16
N ASP A 164 -19.04 -48.71 -12.69
CA ASP A 164 -18.70 -49.54 -13.87
C ASP A 164 -18.86 -51.04 -13.58
N GLU A 165 -18.39 -51.49 -12.41
CA GLU A 165 -18.56 -52.87 -11.93
C GLU A 165 -20.05 -53.24 -11.81
N LEU A 166 -20.85 -52.36 -11.20
CA LEU A 166 -22.30 -52.58 -11.06
C LEU A 166 -22.99 -52.60 -12.43
N ALA A 167 -22.63 -51.68 -13.33
CA ALA A 167 -23.16 -51.65 -14.68
C ALA A 167 -22.80 -52.92 -15.47
N GLY A 168 -21.60 -53.46 -15.27
CA GLY A 168 -21.21 -54.77 -15.80
C GLY A 168 -22.07 -55.91 -15.26
N ALA A 169 -22.19 -56.00 -13.93
CA ALA A 169 -22.99 -57.03 -13.27
C ALA A 169 -24.47 -57.00 -13.69
N VAL A 170 -25.06 -55.82 -13.86
CA VAL A 170 -26.44 -55.67 -14.36
C VAL A 170 -26.56 -56.20 -15.79
N ARG A 171 -25.63 -55.83 -16.69
CA ARG A 171 -25.65 -56.35 -18.07
C ARG A 171 -25.53 -57.87 -18.12
N ASP A 172 -24.66 -58.45 -17.30
CA ASP A 172 -24.46 -59.90 -17.22
C ASP A 172 -25.71 -60.60 -16.66
N ALA A 173 -26.31 -60.06 -15.60
CA ALA A 173 -27.54 -60.60 -15.01
C ALA A 173 -28.71 -60.55 -16.02
N GLU A 174 -28.85 -59.46 -16.78
CA GLU A 174 -29.85 -59.38 -17.84
C GLU A 174 -29.58 -60.38 -18.97
N ALA A 175 -28.32 -60.59 -19.36
CA ALA A 175 -27.96 -61.57 -20.38
C ALA A 175 -28.31 -63.00 -19.94
N GLN A 176 -28.06 -63.34 -18.68
CA GLN A 176 -28.44 -64.62 -18.07
C GLN A 176 -29.97 -64.77 -18.06
N ALA A 177 -30.70 -63.76 -17.60
CA ALA A 177 -32.16 -63.77 -17.59
C ALA A 177 -32.74 -63.96 -19.00
N ARG A 178 -32.19 -63.26 -20.02
CA ARG A 178 -32.56 -63.44 -21.43
C ARG A 178 -32.31 -64.88 -21.90
N GLN A 179 -31.16 -65.45 -21.57
CA GLN A 179 -30.80 -66.81 -21.98
C GLN A 179 -31.70 -67.87 -21.32
N GLU A 180 -32.04 -67.71 -20.05
CA GLU A 180 -32.98 -68.58 -19.35
C GLU A 180 -34.39 -68.48 -19.91
N GLN A 181 -34.84 -67.26 -20.23
CA GLN A 181 -36.16 -67.03 -20.83
C GLN A 181 -36.30 -67.69 -22.21
N ILE A 182 -35.25 -67.64 -23.04
CA ILE A 182 -35.20 -68.37 -24.32
C ILE A 182 -35.24 -69.90 -24.10
N ARG A 183 -34.58 -70.39 -23.04
CA ARG A 183 -34.54 -71.83 -22.72
C ARG A 183 -35.88 -72.36 -22.21
N LEU A 184 -36.63 -71.52 -21.49
CA LEU A 184 -37.92 -71.88 -20.90
C LEU A 184 -39.07 -71.84 -21.91
N ASN A 185 -38.96 -71.02 -22.97
CA ASN A 185 -40.08 -70.77 -23.88
C ASN A 185 -40.25 -71.75 -25.06
N GLY A 186 -39.65 -72.96 -25.07
CA GLY A 186 -40.06 -74.02 -26.02
C GLY A 186 -39.50 -73.91 -27.46
N LYS A 187 -39.63 -74.98 -28.24
CA LYS A 187 -39.10 -75.04 -29.62
C LYS A 187 -39.98 -74.20 -30.54
N GLU A 188 -39.40 -73.30 -31.33
CA GLU A 188 -40.14 -72.49 -32.31
C GLU A 188 -40.80 -73.39 -33.37
N ALA A 189 -42.13 -73.34 -33.48
CA ALA A 189 -42.88 -74.06 -34.50
C ALA A 189 -42.76 -73.35 -35.85
N PHE A 190 -43.11 -72.07 -35.86
CA PHE A 190 -43.07 -71.18 -37.01
C PHE A 190 -43.26 -69.72 -36.57
N THR A 191 -42.87 -68.80 -37.45
CA THR A 191 -42.97 -67.36 -37.22
C THR A 191 -43.86 -66.72 -38.29
N VAL A 192 -44.75 -65.83 -37.87
CA VAL A 192 -45.58 -65.00 -38.76
C VAL A 192 -45.13 -63.55 -38.62
N VAL A 193 -44.80 -62.92 -39.76
CA VAL A 193 -44.42 -61.50 -39.78
C VAL A 193 -45.58 -60.69 -40.34
N LEU A 194 -46.09 -59.77 -39.51
CA LEU A 194 -47.00 -58.73 -39.96
C LEU A 194 -46.13 -57.57 -40.48
N THR A 195 -46.07 -57.45 -41.81
CA THR A 195 -45.38 -56.37 -42.53
C THR A 195 -46.38 -55.65 -43.41
N GLU A 196 -46.19 -54.32 -43.47
CA GLU A 196 -46.76 -53.30 -44.35
C GLU A 196 -47.66 -52.31 -43.60
N ASP A 197 -47.03 -51.23 -43.14
CA ASP A 197 -47.33 -49.85 -43.56
C ASP A 197 -47.01 -48.84 -42.44
N ARG A 198 -46.47 -47.69 -42.83
CA ARG A 198 -45.78 -46.72 -41.96
C ARG A 198 -46.70 -45.97 -40.98
N THR A 199 -48.00 -46.24 -40.98
CA THR A 199 -49.02 -45.32 -40.46
C THR A 199 -50.17 -45.98 -39.67
N LEU A 200 -50.25 -47.31 -39.57
CA LEU A 200 -51.49 -47.96 -39.09
C LEU A 200 -51.60 -48.21 -37.58
N TYR A 201 -50.49 -48.17 -36.82
CA TYR A 201 -50.53 -48.42 -35.37
C TYR A 201 -49.96 -47.25 -34.53
N PRO A 202 -50.64 -46.09 -34.48
CA PRO A 202 -50.43 -45.10 -33.44
C PRO A 202 -50.68 -45.71 -32.04
N ILE A 203 -49.99 -45.21 -31.02
CA ILE A 203 -50.16 -45.58 -29.60
C ILE A 203 -51.64 -45.49 -29.15
N ASN A 204 -52.48 -44.76 -29.90
CA ASN A 204 -53.89 -44.53 -29.60
C ASN A 204 -54.89 -45.10 -30.63
N SER A 205 -54.49 -45.98 -31.56
CA SER A 205 -55.43 -46.64 -32.49
C SER A 205 -55.47 -48.15 -32.25
N PRO A 206 -56.65 -48.74 -31.97
CA PRO A 206 -56.80 -50.18 -31.78
C PRO A 206 -56.98 -50.97 -33.09
N GLU A 207 -56.97 -50.32 -34.25
CA GLU A 207 -57.44 -50.93 -35.51
C GLU A 207 -56.31 -51.58 -36.32
N LEU A 208 -56.44 -52.89 -36.55
CA LEU A 208 -55.57 -53.68 -37.44
C LEU A 208 -55.96 -53.49 -38.90
N GLY A 209 -54.94 -53.30 -39.76
CA GLY A 209 -55.13 -53.24 -41.20
C GLY A 209 -55.78 -54.54 -41.71
N ARG A 210 -56.65 -54.44 -42.72
CA ARG A 210 -57.38 -55.61 -43.27
C ARG A 210 -56.46 -56.75 -43.74
N GLN A 211 -55.27 -56.41 -44.23
CA GLN A 211 -54.26 -57.38 -44.66
C GLN A 211 -53.62 -58.12 -43.49
N ASP A 212 -53.36 -57.41 -42.38
CA ASP A 212 -52.81 -58.01 -41.16
C ASP A 212 -53.85 -58.90 -40.45
N VAL A 213 -55.12 -58.49 -40.48
CA VAL A 213 -56.24 -59.33 -40.03
C VAL A 213 -56.26 -60.66 -40.80
N GLY A 214 -56.15 -60.64 -42.14
CA GLY A 214 -56.08 -61.87 -42.93
C GLY A 214 -54.91 -62.78 -42.55
N LYS A 215 -53.72 -62.22 -42.31
CA LYS A 215 -52.54 -62.99 -41.84
C LYS A 215 -52.74 -63.58 -40.45
N LEU A 216 -53.44 -62.86 -39.56
CA LEU A 216 -53.78 -63.35 -38.22
C LEU A 216 -54.83 -64.46 -38.28
N ASP A 217 -55.77 -64.39 -39.20
CA ASP A 217 -56.76 -65.45 -39.43
C ASP A 217 -56.08 -66.75 -39.90
N ASP A 218 -55.14 -66.64 -40.84
CA ASP A 218 -54.31 -67.76 -41.30
C ASP A 218 -53.44 -68.34 -40.17
N LEU A 219 -52.87 -67.47 -39.32
CA LEU A 219 -52.13 -67.89 -38.13
C LEU A 219 -53.02 -68.74 -37.22
N VAL A 220 -54.23 -68.28 -36.90
CA VAL A 220 -55.17 -69.00 -36.02
C VAL A 220 -55.57 -70.34 -36.62
N ALA A 221 -55.80 -70.40 -37.94
CA ALA A 221 -56.08 -71.66 -38.62
C ALA A 221 -54.92 -72.67 -38.51
N ARG A 222 -53.67 -72.20 -38.62
CA ARG A 222 -52.47 -73.03 -38.43
C ARG A 222 -52.29 -73.46 -36.98
N LEU A 223 -52.60 -72.60 -36.00
CA LEU A 223 -52.56 -72.95 -34.58
C LEU A 223 -53.53 -74.08 -34.25
N GLY A 224 -54.74 -74.06 -34.84
CA GLY A 224 -55.72 -75.13 -34.67
C GLY A 224 -55.29 -76.49 -35.22
N GLN A 225 -54.35 -76.52 -36.17
CA GLN A 225 -53.81 -77.75 -36.77
C GLN A 225 -52.62 -78.33 -36.00
N LEU A 226 -52.03 -77.57 -35.07
CA LEU A 226 -50.80 -77.95 -34.38
C LEU A 226 -51.00 -79.09 -33.38
N GLY A 227 -52.20 -79.18 -32.77
CA GLY A 227 -52.57 -80.26 -31.85
C GLY A 227 -51.74 -80.34 -30.56
N GLN A 228 -50.98 -79.29 -30.21
CA GLN A 228 -50.09 -79.21 -29.06
C GLN A 228 -50.30 -77.89 -28.31
N ASP A 229 -49.93 -77.86 -27.03
CA ASP A 229 -49.92 -76.61 -26.25
C ASP A 229 -48.87 -75.66 -26.83
N TYR A 230 -49.30 -74.43 -27.10
CA TYR A 230 -48.47 -73.40 -27.69
C TYR A 230 -48.50 -72.12 -26.86
N HIS A 231 -47.43 -71.34 -27.03
CA HIS A 231 -47.30 -70.00 -26.50
C HIS A 231 -46.96 -69.04 -27.65
N LEU A 232 -47.69 -67.95 -27.74
CA LEU A 232 -47.47 -66.90 -28.73
C LEU A 232 -46.61 -65.80 -28.13
N GLU A 233 -45.44 -65.59 -28.71
CA GLU A 233 -44.57 -64.47 -28.39
C GLU A 233 -44.73 -63.40 -29.47
N ILE A 234 -45.40 -62.30 -29.11
CA ILE A 234 -45.69 -61.18 -30.00
C ILE A 234 -44.62 -60.11 -29.79
N GLN A 235 -43.77 -59.94 -30.78
CA GLN A 235 -42.61 -59.06 -30.74
C GLN A 235 -42.87 -57.78 -31.54
N GLY A 236 -42.75 -56.63 -30.88
CA GLY A 236 -42.81 -55.32 -31.53
C GLY A 236 -41.42 -54.78 -31.86
N HIS A 237 -41.18 -54.46 -33.13
CA HIS A 237 -39.97 -53.77 -33.58
C HIS A 237 -40.29 -52.37 -34.11
N THR A 238 -39.48 -51.39 -33.75
CA THR A 238 -39.60 -49.99 -34.18
C THR A 238 -38.38 -49.55 -35.00
N ASP A 239 -38.46 -48.34 -35.55
CA ASP A 239 -37.30 -47.76 -36.25
C ASP A 239 -36.26 -47.26 -35.25
N ASN A 240 -35.06 -47.00 -35.75
CA ASN A 240 -33.97 -46.34 -35.02
C ASN A 240 -34.16 -44.83 -34.84
N ILE A 241 -35.35 -44.28 -35.11
CA ILE A 241 -35.64 -42.84 -35.01
C ILE A 241 -36.38 -42.59 -33.69
N GLY A 242 -35.75 -41.88 -32.75
CA GLY A 242 -36.33 -41.56 -31.43
C GLY A 242 -35.45 -42.05 -30.27
N THR A 243 -35.82 -41.70 -29.03
CA THR A 243 -35.16 -42.22 -27.83
C THR A 243 -35.45 -43.72 -27.65
N GLU A 244 -34.56 -44.44 -26.98
CA GLU A 244 -34.70 -45.88 -26.72
C GLU A 244 -36.02 -46.18 -25.98
N ASP A 245 -36.32 -45.42 -24.92
CA ASP A 245 -37.56 -45.55 -24.14
C ASP A 245 -38.82 -45.35 -25.00
N TYR A 246 -38.83 -44.33 -25.87
CA TYR A 246 -39.97 -44.07 -26.76
C TYR A 246 -40.18 -45.23 -27.75
N ASN A 247 -39.10 -45.75 -28.30
CA ASN A 247 -39.13 -46.85 -29.25
C ASN A 247 -39.55 -48.16 -28.59
N TYR A 248 -39.16 -48.39 -27.34
CA TYR A 248 -39.59 -49.52 -26.54
C TYR A 248 -41.10 -49.49 -26.27
N GLU A 249 -41.63 -48.37 -25.74
CA GLU A 249 -43.05 -48.21 -25.46
C GLU A 249 -43.91 -48.28 -26.73
N LEU A 250 -43.45 -47.69 -27.83
CA LEU A 250 -44.13 -47.77 -29.11
C LEU A 250 -44.18 -49.21 -29.64
N GLY A 251 -43.09 -49.97 -29.54
CA GLY A 251 -43.05 -51.38 -29.95
C GLY A 251 -44.00 -52.24 -29.12
N LYS A 252 -44.04 -52.02 -27.81
CA LYS A 252 -44.91 -52.71 -26.87
C LYS A 252 -46.38 -52.43 -27.16
N ALA A 253 -46.76 -51.16 -27.30
CA ALA A 253 -48.14 -50.75 -27.58
C ALA A 253 -48.68 -51.39 -28.87
N ARG A 254 -47.84 -51.51 -29.91
CA ARG A 254 -48.23 -52.16 -31.18
C ARG A 254 -48.47 -53.65 -31.03
N ALA A 255 -47.57 -54.35 -30.32
CA ALA A 255 -47.72 -55.76 -30.05
C ALA A 255 -48.95 -56.05 -29.15
N ASP A 256 -49.28 -55.14 -28.21
CA ASP A 256 -50.49 -55.22 -27.38
C ASP A 256 -51.79 -55.13 -28.20
N VAL A 257 -51.82 -54.35 -29.28
CA VAL A 257 -52.99 -54.30 -30.19
C VAL A 257 -53.27 -55.67 -30.81
N VAL A 258 -52.21 -56.36 -31.28
CA VAL A 258 -52.32 -57.72 -31.84
C VAL A 258 -52.76 -58.71 -30.78
N LYS A 259 -52.16 -58.66 -29.58
CA LYS A 259 -52.55 -59.51 -28.45
C LYS A 259 -54.03 -59.35 -28.12
N ARG A 260 -54.51 -58.11 -28.05
CA ARG A 260 -55.92 -57.80 -27.79
C ARG A 260 -56.82 -58.34 -28.89
N TYR A 261 -56.45 -58.19 -30.15
CA TYR A 261 -57.22 -58.74 -31.27
C TYR A 261 -57.34 -60.27 -31.21
N LEU A 262 -56.23 -60.98 -30.99
CA LEU A 262 -56.23 -62.44 -30.87
C LEU A 262 -57.08 -62.92 -29.68
N HIS A 263 -57.09 -62.17 -28.59
CA HIS A 263 -57.94 -62.46 -27.44
C HIS A 263 -59.42 -62.21 -27.74
N GLU A 264 -59.78 -60.99 -28.15
CA GLU A 264 -61.18 -60.54 -28.27
C GLU A 264 -61.89 -61.12 -29.50
N ARG A 265 -61.17 -61.30 -30.62
CA ARG A 265 -61.77 -61.72 -31.90
C ARG A 265 -61.56 -63.19 -32.22
N LYS A 266 -60.50 -63.80 -31.69
CA LYS A 266 -60.11 -65.19 -31.97
C LYS A 266 -60.11 -66.10 -30.74
N ALA A 267 -60.50 -65.56 -29.57
CA ALA A 267 -60.67 -66.29 -28.32
C ALA A 267 -59.41 -67.02 -27.81
N ILE A 268 -58.21 -66.55 -28.16
CA ILE A 268 -56.96 -67.10 -27.61
C ILE A 268 -56.79 -66.61 -26.15
N PRO A 269 -56.52 -67.50 -25.18
CA PRO A 269 -56.30 -67.09 -23.79
C PRO A 269 -55.10 -66.16 -23.62
N LEU A 270 -55.24 -65.10 -22.82
CA LEU A 270 -54.14 -64.16 -22.54
C LEU A 270 -52.93 -64.83 -21.87
N SER A 271 -53.13 -65.95 -21.18
CA SER A 271 -52.07 -66.76 -20.56
C SER A 271 -51.15 -67.44 -21.58
N GLN A 272 -51.62 -67.66 -22.81
CA GLN A 272 -50.85 -68.26 -23.91
C GLN A 272 -50.18 -67.19 -24.78
N MET A 273 -50.15 -65.92 -24.36
CA MET A 273 -49.62 -64.81 -25.15
C MET A 273 -48.73 -63.89 -24.31
N SER A 274 -47.46 -63.74 -24.71
CA SER A 274 -46.55 -62.71 -24.20
C SER A 274 -46.32 -61.61 -25.24
N VAL A 275 -46.19 -60.38 -24.76
CA VAL A 275 -45.80 -59.23 -25.57
C VAL A 275 -44.40 -58.82 -25.16
N ILE A 276 -43.51 -58.71 -26.13
CA ILE A 276 -42.12 -58.29 -25.94
C ILE A 276 -41.86 -57.15 -26.93
N SER A 277 -41.25 -56.07 -26.46
CA SER A 277 -40.77 -55.00 -27.34
C SER A 277 -39.26 -55.12 -27.45
N PHE A 278 -38.75 -55.16 -28.68
CA PHE A 278 -37.31 -55.07 -28.94
C PHE A 278 -36.87 -53.64 -29.22
N GLY A 279 -37.79 -52.67 -29.22
CA GLY A 279 -37.49 -51.31 -29.64
C GLY A 279 -36.81 -51.29 -31.01
N ALA A 280 -35.73 -50.51 -31.13
CA ALA A 280 -34.91 -50.44 -32.34
C ALA A 280 -33.89 -51.60 -32.46
N ALA A 281 -33.84 -52.52 -31.49
CA ALA A 281 -32.81 -53.55 -31.46
C ALA A 281 -33.12 -54.67 -32.48
N THR A 282 -32.15 -54.91 -33.35
CA THR A 282 -32.08 -55.95 -34.41
C THR A 282 -32.67 -55.56 -35.78
N PRO A 283 -31.99 -54.66 -36.53
CA PRO A 283 -32.27 -54.46 -37.95
C PRO A 283 -31.91 -55.73 -38.72
N VAL A 284 -32.89 -56.31 -39.42
CA VAL A 284 -32.67 -57.47 -40.30
C VAL A 284 -32.30 -57.01 -41.71
N ASP A 285 -32.72 -55.80 -42.08
CA ASP A 285 -32.38 -55.11 -43.33
C ASP A 285 -32.73 -53.61 -43.20
N ALA A 286 -31.98 -52.73 -43.86
CA ALA A 286 -32.09 -51.26 -43.76
C ALA A 286 -33.48 -50.69 -44.10
N HIS A 287 -34.34 -51.49 -44.75
CA HIS A 287 -35.65 -51.08 -45.22
C HIS A 287 -36.83 -51.78 -44.50
N ARG A 288 -36.59 -52.61 -43.47
CA ARG A 288 -37.63 -53.45 -42.83
C ARG A 288 -37.58 -53.52 -41.28
N ASN A 289 -37.30 -52.39 -40.64
CA ASN A 289 -37.14 -52.31 -39.18
C ASN A 289 -38.48 -52.29 -38.41
N ARG A 290 -39.51 -51.61 -38.94
CA ARG A 290 -40.88 -51.65 -38.37
C ARG A 290 -41.59 -52.95 -38.74
N ARG A 291 -41.78 -53.84 -37.77
CA ARG A 291 -42.59 -55.06 -37.96
C ARG A 291 -43.13 -55.56 -36.63
N ILE A 292 -44.23 -56.31 -36.70
CA ILE A 292 -44.66 -57.16 -35.60
C ILE A 292 -44.37 -58.60 -36.01
N LEU A 293 -43.64 -59.31 -35.15
CA LEU A 293 -43.22 -60.68 -35.39
C LEU A 293 -43.88 -61.56 -34.34
N ILE A 294 -44.69 -62.52 -34.77
CA ILE A 294 -45.40 -63.44 -33.90
C ILE A 294 -44.70 -64.79 -34.01
N ARG A 295 -44.00 -65.19 -32.94
CA ARG A 295 -43.37 -66.50 -32.84
C ARG A 295 -44.35 -67.44 -32.16
N VAL A 296 -44.62 -68.56 -32.80
CA VAL A 296 -45.36 -69.66 -32.20
C VAL A 296 -44.35 -70.59 -31.58
N LEU A 297 -44.41 -70.72 -30.27
CA LEU A 297 -43.51 -71.57 -29.51
C LEU A 297 -44.29 -72.79 -29.02
N VAL A 298 -43.79 -73.98 -29.32
CA VAL A 298 -44.39 -75.22 -28.81
C VAL A 298 -43.84 -75.48 -27.42
N LEU A 299 -44.73 -75.58 -26.45
CA LEU A 299 -44.38 -75.97 -25.09
C LEU A 299 -44.08 -77.47 -25.09
N LYS A 300 -43.00 -77.87 -24.40
CA LYS A 300 -42.63 -79.28 -24.26
C LYS A 300 -43.50 -79.98 -23.21
#